data_AF-A0A0A0KEN7-F1
#
_entry.id   AF-A0A0A0KEN7-F1
#
_cell.length_a   1.000
_cell.length_b   1.000
_cell.length_c   1.000
_cell.angle_alpha   90.00
_cell.angle_beta   90.00
_cell.angle_gamma   90.00
#
_symmetry.space_group_name_H-M   'P 1'
#
loop_
_entity.id
_entity.type
_entity.pdbx_description
1 polymer ?
#
loop_
_entity_poly.entity_id
_entity_poly.type
_entity_poly.pdbx_seq_one_letter_code
_entity_poly.pdbx_strand_id
1 'polypeptide(L)'
;MENGKPITTMCAVMAMDYTNFCYRVCSICERTLPVNPSSLCKFCNFNAFNPGSSSSKRVFRLLMSIATDKKVQTVICFDRVARVLFGCSADEFFDFAKLHPFAAETVSEILEGEMLRITISKPKNGNAQHSRVVQIVPLSSCFQPAIIRLRELYG
;
A
#
# COMPACT_ATOMS: atom_id res chain seq x y z
N MET A 1 -28.78 -10.46 -1.89
CA MET A 1 -27.53 -10.20 -2.64
C MET A 1 -26.43 -11.10 -2.07
N GLU A 2 -26.10 -12.16 -2.81
CA GLU A 2 -25.36 -13.33 -2.34
C GLU A 2 -23.86 -13.09 -2.04
N ASN A 3 -23.41 -13.81 -1.01
CA ASN A 3 -22.08 -14.40 -0.74
C ASN A 3 -20.82 -13.55 -0.91
N GLY A 4 -20.00 -13.50 0.16
CA GLY A 4 -18.72 -12.79 0.28
C GLY A 4 -17.58 -13.24 -0.66
N LYS A 5 -17.89 -13.59 -1.90
CA LYS A 5 -16.92 -13.79 -2.98
C LYS A 5 -16.29 -12.45 -3.37
N PRO A 6 -14.99 -12.45 -3.70
CA PRO A 6 -14.35 -11.27 -4.28
C PRO A 6 -15.04 -10.86 -5.58
N ILE A 7 -15.15 -9.54 -5.79
CA ILE A 7 -15.78 -8.94 -6.97
C ILE A 7 -14.68 -8.27 -7.78
N THR A 8 -14.58 -8.62 -9.06
CA THR A 8 -13.68 -7.95 -10.01
C THR A 8 -14.45 -6.87 -10.76
N THR A 9 -13.90 -5.66 -10.82
CA THR A 9 -14.50 -4.52 -11.53
C THR A 9 -13.43 -3.62 -12.11
N MET A 10 -13.80 -2.78 -13.08
CA MET A 10 -12.95 -1.69 -13.54
C MET A 10 -13.22 -0.46 -12.68
N CYS A 11 -12.19 0.36 -12.44
CA CYS A 11 -12.32 1.63 -11.76
C CYS A 11 -11.27 2.63 -12.23
N ALA A 12 -11.55 3.91 -12.03
CA ALA A 12 -10.55 4.98 -12.04
C ALA A 12 -10.11 5.26 -10.60
N VAL A 13 -8.82 5.51 -10.39
CA VAL A 13 -8.32 6.05 -9.12
C VAL A 13 -8.65 7.53 -9.07
N MET A 14 -9.26 7.98 -7.97
CA MET A 14 -9.64 9.39 -7.77
C MET A 14 -8.69 10.11 -6.82
N ALA A 15 -8.22 9.43 -5.77
CA ALA A 15 -7.26 9.99 -4.84
C ALA A 15 -6.62 8.89 -4.00
N MET A 16 -5.43 9.17 -3.45
CA MET A 16 -4.77 8.34 -2.45
C MET A 16 -4.54 9.14 -1.17
N ASP A 17 -4.80 8.54 -0.01
CA ASP A 17 -4.33 9.07 1.27
C ASP A 17 -2.82 8.87 1.38
N TYR A 18 -2.08 9.96 1.16
CA TYR A 18 -0.63 10.00 1.21
C TYR A 18 -0.06 10.30 2.61
N THR A 19 -0.89 10.50 3.64
CA THR A 19 -0.41 10.86 4.99
C THR A 19 0.01 9.64 5.82
N ASN A 20 -0.58 8.47 5.54
CA ASN A 20 -0.37 7.23 6.30
C ASN A 20 -0.24 6.01 5.37
N PHE A 21 0.62 6.13 4.35
CA PHE A 21 0.75 5.15 3.27
C PHE A 21 1.48 3.85 3.67
N CYS A 22 2.18 3.81 4.81
CA CYS A 22 2.91 2.63 5.26
C CYS A 22 2.94 2.49 6.78
N TYR A 23 3.21 1.28 7.25
CA TYR A 23 3.41 0.98 8.67
C TYR A 23 4.53 -0.04 8.87
N ARG A 24 5.03 -0.13 10.11
CA ARG A 24 6.16 -1.00 10.47
C ARG A 24 5.67 -2.38 10.90
N VAL A 25 6.41 -3.40 10.47
CA VAL A 25 6.24 -4.81 10.86
C VAL A 25 7.58 -5.45 11.20
N CYS A 26 7.54 -6.53 11.97
CA CYS A 26 8.70 -7.40 12.18
C CYS A 26 9.08 -8.06 10.85
N SER A 27 10.36 -8.04 10.48
CA SER A 27 10.86 -8.69 9.27
C SER A 27 10.67 -10.21 9.28
N ILE A 28 10.64 -10.82 10.47
CA ILE A 28 10.57 -12.27 10.68
C ILE A 28 9.12 -12.77 10.72
N CYS A 29 8.29 -12.21 11.62
CA CYS A 29 6.93 -12.72 11.86
C CYS A 29 5.82 -11.82 11.31
N GLU A 30 6.17 -10.71 10.66
CA GLU A 30 5.25 -9.75 10.02
C GLU A 30 4.19 -9.13 10.93
N ARG A 31 4.34 -9.31 12.26
CA ARG A 31 3.50 -8.63 13.24
C ARG A 31 3.78 -7.14 13.24
N THR A 32 2.72 -6.34 13.33
CA THR A 32 2.78 -4.89 13.44
C THR A 32 3.65 -4.47 14.62
N LEU A 33 4.54 -3.51 14.36
CA LEU A 33 5.37 -2.88 15.37
C LEU A 33 4.87 -1.46 15.66
N PRO A 34 5.12 -0.93 16.87
CA PRO A 34 4.92 0.48 17.16
C PRO A 34 5.66 1.40 16.18
N VAL A 35 5.16 2.64 16.07
CA VAL A 35 5.79 3.67 15.23
C VAL A 35 7.24 3.97 15.68
N ASN A 36 7.51 3.90 16.99
CA ASN A 36 8.83 4.16 17.56
C ASN A 36 9.92 3.26 16.94
N PRO A 37 10.91 3.82 16.20
CA PRO A 37 11.97 3.07 15.52
C PRO A 37 12.69 2.04 16.40
N SER A 38 12.87 2.34 17.68
CA SER A 38 13.59 1.48 18.64
C SER A 38 12.77 0.29 19.15
N SER A 39 11.47 0.21 18.82
CA SER A 39 10.62 -0.90 19.27
C SER A 39 10.97 -2.20 18.55
N LEU A 40 11.42 -3.20 19.31
CA LEU A 40 11.69 -4.55 18.81
C LEU A 40 10.44 -5.43 18.87
N CYS A 41 10.44 -6.51 18.08
CA CYS A 41 9.34 -7.45 18.09
C CYS A 41 9.37 -8.29 19.37
N LYS A 42 8.40 -8.10 20.27
CA LYS A 42 8.30 -8.85 21.53
C LYS A 42 8.32 -10.38 21.35
N PHE A 43 7.89 -10.89 20.21
CA PHE A 43 7.81 -12.34 19.93
C PHE A 43 9.09 -12.92 19.32
N CYS A 44 9.84 -12.12 18.56
CA CYS A 44 11.06 -12.58 17.89
C CYS A 44 12.33 -12.14 18.64
N ASN A 45 12.20 -11.28 19.66
CA ASN A 45 13.31 -10.76 20.46
C ASN A 45 13.83 -11.76 21.53
N PHE A 46 13.32 -12.99 21.57
CA PHE A 46 13.72 -13.99 22.59
C PHE A 46 15.05 -14.71 22.30
N ASN A 47 15.61 -14.61 21.09
CA ASN A 47 16.88 -15.24 20.75
C ASN A 47 18.06 -14.29 20.98
N ALA A 48 18.50 -14.20 22.23
CA ALA A 48 19.70 -13.46 22.67
C ALA A 48 21.04 -14.02 22.14
N PHE A 49 21.02 -15.09 21.34
CA PHE A 49 22.23 -15.76 20.81
C PHE A 49 22.62 -15.34 19.38
N ASN A 50 21.89 -14.43 18.74
CA ASN A 50 22.33 -13.77 17.52
C ASN A 50 21.93 -12.28 17.57
N PRO A 51 22.89 -11.34 17.71
CA PRO A 51 22.62 -9.90 17.82
C PRO A 51 22.16 -9.26 16.50
N GLY A 52 21.85 -10.06 15.47
CA GLY A 52 21.06 -9.65 14.31
C GLY A 52 19.61 -9.40 14.74
N SER A 53 19.40 -8.29 15.44
CA SER A 53 18.12 -7.80 15.99
C SER A 53 16.95 -8.09 15.06
N SER A 54 15.77 -8.41 15.62
CA SER A 54 14.53 -8.52 14.83
C SER A 54 14.31 -7.21 14.07
N SER A 55 14.78 -7.15 12.81
CA SER A 55 14.76 -5.93 12.04
C SER A 55 13.32 -5.54 11.74
N SER A 56 13.05 -4.25 11.68
CA SER A 56 11.74 -3.79 11.21
C SER A 56 11.81 -3.55 9.71
N LYS A 57 10.78 -3.97 8.99
CA LYS A 57 10.52 -3.54 7.61
C LYS A 57 9.22 -2.72 7.55
N ARG A 58 9.05 -1.92 6.51
CA ARG A 58 7.78 -1.26 6.21
C ARG A 58 7.00 -2.05 5.19
N VAL A 59 5.69 -1.90 5.29
CA VAL A 59 4.72 -2.45 4.34
C VAL A 59 3.68 -1.40 4.02
N PHE A 60 3.20 -1.39 2.78
CA PHE A 60 2.19 -0.41 2.37
C PHE A 60 0.82 -0.69 2.99
N ARG A 61 0.11 0.39 3.28
CA ARG A 61 -1.29 0.44 3.65
C ARG A 61 -1.90 1.69 3.02
N LEU A 62 -2.35 1.56 1.78
CA LEU A 62 -2.90 2.67 1.02
C LEU A 62 -4.40 2.71 1.18
N LEU A 63 -4.96 3.83 1.63
CA LEU A 63 -6.37 4.13 1.45
C LEU A 63 -6.51 4.90 0.13
N MET A 64 -7.38 4.41 -0.75
CA MET A 64 -7.60 5.04 -2.06
C MET A 64 -9.09 5.19 -2.29
N SER A 65 -9.47 6.34 -2.84
CA SER A 65 -10.79 6.56 -3.41
C SER A 65 -10.80 6.08 -4.85
N ILE A 66 -11.77 5.25 -5.19
CA ILE A 66 -11.94 4.73 -6.55
C ILE A 66 -13.35 5.02 -7.05
N ALA A 67 -13.48 5.32 -8.34
CA ALA A 67 -14.75 5.46 -9.02
C ALA A 67 -14.98 4.24 -9.92
N THR A 68 -16.10 3.54 -9.73
CA THR A 68 -16.60 2.55 -10.69
C THR A 68 -17.75 3.14 -11.49
N ASP A 69 -18.23 2.38 -12.48
CA ASP A 69 -19.49 2.61 -13.21
C ASP A 69 -20.73 2.92 -12.33
N LYS A 70 -20.72 2.51 -11.06
CA LYS A 70 -21.88 2.56 -10.17
C LYS A 70 -21.75 3.56 -9.04
N LYS A 71 -20.54 3.80 -8.55
CA LYS A 71 -20.29 4.62 -7.35
C LYS A 71 -18.82 4.92 -7.13
N VAL A 72 -18.58 5.93 -6.31
CA VAL A 72 -17.29 6.18 -5.67
C VAL A 72 -17.25 5.46 -4.33
N GLN A 73 -16.14 4.78 -4.02
CA GLN A 73 -15.93 4.15 -2.72
C GLN A 73 -14.46 4.15 -2.30
N THR A 74 -14.21 4.17 -1.00
CA THR A 74 -12.86 4.01 -0.45
C THR A 74 -12.50 2.54 -0.29
N VAL A 75 -11.31 2.17 -0.78
CA VAL A 75 -10.74 0.83 -0.67
C VAL A 75 -9.37 0.89 -0.01
N ILE A 76 -8.93 -0.24 0.53
CA ILE A 76 -7.59 -0.37 1.12
C ILE A 76 -6.74 -1.35 0.31
N CYS A 77 -5.50 -0.95 0.00
CA CYS A 77 -4.48 -1.78 -0.64
C CYS A 77 -3.35 -2.05 0.32
N PHE A 78 -3.07 -3.34 0.53
CA PHE A 78 -1.92 -3.78 1.32
C PHE A 78 -0.71 -4.04 0.42
N ASP A 79 0.45 -4.14 1.06
CA ASP A 79 1.78 -4.28 0.47
C ASP A 79 1.85 -4.90 -0.92
N ARG A 80 1.49 -6.18 -1.06
CA ARG A 80 1.61 -6.90 -2.35
C ARG A 80 0.89 -6.20 -3.50
N VAL A 81 -0.27 -5.63 -3.24
CA VAL A 81 -1.09 -4.94 -4.25
C VAL A 81 -0.55 -3.54 -4.50
N ALA A 82 -0.20 -2.82 -3.44
CA ALA A 82 0.38 -1.48 -3.51
C ALA A 82 1.71 -1.45 -4.31
N ARG A 83 2.55 -2.47 -4.16
CA ARG A 83 3.81 -2.60 -4.91
C ARG A 83 3.63 -2.63 -6.43
N VAL A 84 2.46 -3.06 -6.94
CA VAL A 84 2.15 -3.00 -8.38
C VAL A 84 2.03 -1.55 -8.85
N LEU A 85 1.40 -0.69 -8.04
CA LEU A 85 1.23 0.74 -8.35
C LEU A 85 2.53 1.51 -8.14
N PHE A 86 3.25 1.20 -7.06
CA PHE A 86 4.46 1.93 -6.67
C PHE A 86 5.71 1.47 -7.44
N GLY A 87 5.79 0.19 -7.81
CA GLY A 87 6.96 -0.40 -8.48
C GLY A 87 8.18 -0.63 -7.59
N CYS A 88 8.05 -0.39 -6.29
CA CYS A 88 9.11 -0.50 -5.30
C CYS A 88 8.56 -1.05 -3.97
N SER A 89 9.45 -1.33 -3.02
CA SER A 89 9.04 -1.69 -1.66
C SER A 89 8.62 -0.45 -0.83
N ALA A 90 7.88 -0.66 0.25
CA ALA A 90 7.50 0.45 1.14
C ALA A 90 8.70 1.09 1.85
N ASP A 91 9.76 0.33 2.15
CA ASP A 91 10.99 0.89 2.71
C ASP A 91 11.72 1.76 1.69
N GLU A 92 11.87 1.28 0.45
CA GLU A 92 12.48 2.04 -0.65
C GLU A 92 11.75 3.34 -0.92
N PHE A 93 10.41 3.29 -1.01
CA PHE A 93 9.61 4.50 -1.20
C PHE A 93 9.69 5.45 0.01
N PHE A 94 9.67 4.92 1.23
CA PHE A 94 9.78 5.74 2.44
C PHE A 94 11.12 6.47 2.51
N ASP A 95 12.21 5.80 2.15
CA ASP A 95 13.54 6.42 2.11
C ASP A 95 13.65 7.47 1.01
N PHE A 96 13.03 7.23 -0.16
CA PHE A 96 12.90 8.24 -1.21
C PHE A 96 12.11 9.48 -0.74
N ALA A 97 10.96 9.27 -0.09
CA ALA A 97 10.10 10.35 0.39
C ALA A 97 10.74 11.20 1.51
N LYS A 98 11.73 10.68 2.24
CA LYS A 98 12.52 11.50 3.17
C LYS A 98 13.37 12.56 2.48
N LEU A 99 13.89 12.22 1.29
CA LEU A 99 14.73 13.13 0.50
C LEU A 99 13.89 14.11 -0.30
N HIS A 100 12.65 13.73 -0.63
CA HIS A 100 11.73 14.50 -1.47
C HIS A 100 10.38 14.67 -0.74
N PRO A 101 10.19 15.77 0.01
CA PRO A 101 9.02 15.96 0.89
C PRO A 101 7.65 15.84 0.21
N PHE A 102 7.57 16.19 -1.08
CA PHE A 102 6.33 16.13 -1.86
C PHE A 102 6.12 14.80 -2.59
N ALA A 103 7.06 13.85 -2.51
CA ALA A 103 6.98 12.61 -3.29
C ALA A 103 5.68 11.83 -3.03
N ALA A 104 5.21 11.76 -1.78
CA ALA A 104 3.97 11.06 -1.44
C ALA A 104 2.72 11.71 -2.04
N GLU A 105 2.67 13.05 -2.05
CA GLU A 105 1.60 13.83 -2.70
C GLU A 105 1.66 13.65 -4.23
N THR A 106 2.85 13.78 -4.82
CA THR A 106 3.07 13.55 -6.26
C THR A 106 2.67 12.14 -6.69
N VAL A 107 2.84 11.10 -5.85
CA VAL A 107 2.30 9.76 -6.18
C VAL A 107 0.78 9.79 -6.29
N SER A 108 0.09 10.51 -5.41
CA SER A 108 -1.37 10.62 -5.50
C SER A 108 -1.79 11.25 -6.82
N GLU A 109 -1.09 12.29 -7.27
CA GLU A 109 -1.32 12.95 -8.56
C GLU A 109 -1.00 12.03 -9.75
N ILE A 110 0.14 11.32 -9.71
CA ILE A 110 0.53 10.36 -10.76
C ILE A 110 -0.51 9.24 -10.92
N LEU A 111 -1.08 8.77 -9.81
CA LEU A 111 -2.07 7.71 -9.83
C LEU A 111 -3.48 8.21 -10.13
N GLU A 112 -3.74 9.52 -10.00
CA GLU A 112 -5.06 10.09 -10.27
C GLU A 112 -5.44 9.88 -11.74
N GLY A 113 -6.67 9.39 -11.97
CA GLY A 113 -7.18 9.09 -13.31
C GLY A 113 -6.71 7.75 -13.87
N GLU A 114 -5.77 7.04 -13.22
CA GLU A 114 -5.34 5.71 -13.69
C GLU A 114 -6.49 4.71 -13.68
N MET A 115 -6.67 4.05 -14.82
CA MET A 115 -7.71 3.05 -15.03
C MET A 115 -7.19 1.67 -14.66
N LEU A 116 -7.84 1.05 -13.68
CA LEU A 116 -7.42 -0.21 -13.10
C LEU A 116 -8.54 -1.26 -13.20
N ARG A 117 -8.16 -2.50 -13.47
CA ARG A 117 -8.96 -3.68 -13.15
C ARG A 117 -8.59 -4.15 -11.77
N ILE A 118 -9.56 -4.14 -10.85
CA ILE A 118 -9.32 -4.50 -9.46
C ILE A 118 -10.24 -5.61 -9.01
N THR A 119 -9.73 -6.46 -8.11
CA THR A 119 -10.53 -7.44 -7.40
C THR A 119 -10.65 -7.02 -5.94
N ILE A 120 -11.88 -6.82 -5.48
CA ILE A 120 -12.21 -6.33 -4.15
C ILE A 120 -12.84 -7.46 -3.34
N SER A 121 -12.36 -7.67 -2.13
CA SER A 121 -12.96 -8.57 -1.14
C SER A 121 -13.63 -7.76 -0.04
N LYS A 122 -14.81 -8.23 0.41
CA LYS A 122 -15.46 -7.67 1.59
C LYS A 122 -14.60 -7.97 2.84
N PRO A 123 -14.59 -7.06 3.83
CA PRO A 123 -13.94 -7.32 5.10
C PRO A 123 -14.52 -8.59 5.74
N LYS A 124 -13.65 -9.50 6.20
CA LYS A 124 -14.06 -10.73 6.89
C LYS A 124 -14.54 -10.47 8.33
N ASN A 125 -14.10 -9.37 8.93
CA ASN A 125 -14.43 -8.98 10.31
C ASN A 125 -15.33 -7.75 10.28
N GLY A 126 -16.42 -7.75 11.06
CA GLY A 126 -17.39 -6.65 11.11
C GLY A 126 -16.82 -5.28 11.51
N ASN A 127 -15.65 -5.25 12.15
CA ASN A 127 -14.97 -4.00 12.54
C ASN A 127 -14.14 -3.37 11.41
N ALA A 128 -13.88 -4.08 10.31
CA ALA A 128 -13.10 -3.53 9.21
C ALA A 128 -14.02 -2.70 8.30
N GLN A 129 -13.75 -1.39 8.23
CA GLN A 129 -14.62 -0.41 7.57
C GLN A 129 -14.45 -0.38 6.04
N HIS A 130 -13.27 -0.75 5.53
CA HIS A 130 -12.95 -0.63 4.10
C HIS A 130 -12.90 -1.99 3.40
N SER A 131 -13.34 -2.00 2.16
CA SER A 131 -13.17 -3.16 1.28
C SER A 131 -11.71 -3.29 0.86
N ARG A 132 -11.21 -4.53 0.82
CA ARG A 132 -9.79 -4.81 0.57
C ARG A 132 -9.57 -5.16 -0.88
N VAL A 133 -8.65 -4.46 -1.53
CA VAL A 133 -8.20 -4.85 -2.85
C VAL A 133 -7.22 -6.02 -2.71
N VAL A 134 -7.48 -7.11 -3.43
CA VAL A 134 -6.65 -8.32 -3.41
C VAL A 134 -5.86 -8.49 -4.70
N GLN A 135 -6.23 -7.78 -5.76
CA GLN A 135 -5.54 -7.78 -7.04
C GLN A 135 -5.78 -6.45 -7.75
N ILE A 136 -4.75 -5.92 -8.41
CA ILE A 136 -4.79 -4.76 -9.29
C ILE A 136 -4.07 -5.12 -10.59
N VAL A 137 -4.64 -4.68 -11.70
CA VAL A 137 -4.03 -4.72 -13.03
C VAL A 137 -4.29 -3.38 -13.69
N PRO A 138 -3.25 -2.55 -13.91
CA PRO A 138 -3.38 -1.34 -14.72
C PRO A 138 -3.84 -1.67 -16.14
N LEU A 139 -4.76 -0.89 -16.68
CA LEU A 139 -5.34 -1.13 -18.01
C LEU A 139 -4.56 -0.43 -19.12
N SER A 140 -3.85 0.66 -18.80
CA SER A 140 -3.01 1.38 -19.75
C SER A 140 -1.78 0.55 -20.12
N SER A 141 -1.53 0.37 -21.42
CA SER A 141 -0.28 -0.25 -21.91
C SER A 141 0.95 0.63 -21.65
N CYS A 142 0.73 1.92 -21.40
CA CYS A 142 1.78 2.89 -21.08
C CYS A 142 1.92 3.11 -19.57
N PHE A 143 1.23 2.30 -18.74
CA PHE A 143 1.34 2.42 -17.30
C PHE A 143 2.80 2.26 -16.86
N GLN A 144 3.27 3.20 -16.07
CA GLN A 144 4.56 3.13 -15.41
C GLN A 144 4.34 3.21 -13.89
N PRO A 145 4.99 2.34 -13.11
CA PRO A 145 4.92 2.43 -11.67
C PRO A 145 5.41 3.80 -11.15
N ALA A 146 4.79 4.27 -10.07
CA ALA A 146 4.99 5.62 -9.57
C ALA A 146 6.46 5.96 -9.29
N ILE A 147 7.26 5.01 -8.79
CA ILE A 147 8.68 5.25 -8.50
C ILE A 147 9.50 5.63 -9.74
N ILE A 148 9.13 5.14 -10.93
CA ILE A 148 9.83 5.47 -12.17
C ILE A 148 9.62 6.95 -12.48
N ARG A 149 8.35 7.40 -12.48
CA ARG A 149 7.97 8.79 -12.69
C ARG A 149 8.58 9.74 -11.66
N LEU A 150 8.59 9.34 -10.40
CA LEU A 150 9.20 10.15 -9.34
C LEU A 150 10.70 10.34 -9.54
N ARG A 151 11.42 9.30 -9.96
CA ARG A 151 12.85 9.42 -10.27
C ARG A 151 13.12 10.33 -11.45
N GLU A 152 12.23 10.39 -12.44
CA GLU A 152 12.32 11.35 -13.55
C GLU A 152 12.10 12.80 -13.09
N LEU A 153 11.26 13.02 -12.06
CA LEU A 153 10.90 14.35 -11.57
C LEU A 153 11.90 14.91 -10.54
N TYR A 154 12.46 14.04 -9.70
CA TYR A 154 13.25 14.43 -8.53
C TYR A 154 14.72 13.98 -8.59
N GLY A 155 15.12 13.22 -9.61
CA GLY A 155 16.44 12.60 -9.77
C GLY A 155 17.22 13.13 -10.97
#